data_AF-A0A4Y2MY24-F1
#
_entry.id   AF-A0A4Y2MY24-F1
#
_cell.length_a   1.000
_cell.length_b   1.000
_cell.length_c   1.000
_cell.angle_alpha   90.00
_cell.angle_beta   90.00
_cell.angle_gamma   90.00
#
_symmetry.space_group_name_H-M   'P 1'
#
loop_
_entity.id
_entity.type
_entity.pdbx_description
1 polymer ?
#
loop_
_entity_poly.entity_id
_entity_poly.type
_entity_poly.pdbx_seq_one_letter_code
_entity_poly.pdbx_strand_id
1 'polypeptide(L)'
;MRAGIPQGGKMSPILYSLYVNDIPKTHKTLLGMYADDTALLAKNKNHKYTAAALNQHLAKLNDWFLKWKIALDVTKIEAVYFAKGRRKHKPIVKIKNQTITWSQQAK
;
A
#
# COMPACT_ATOMS: atom_id res chain seq x y z
N MET A 1 -4.76 -23.22 14.28
CA MET A 1 -5.64 -22.12 14.75
C MET A 1 -6.44 -21.60 13.56
N ARG A 2 -7.76 -21.54 13.65
CA ARG A 2 -8.60 -20.82 12.68
C ARG A 2 -8.70 -19.37 13.15
N ALA A 3 -8.14 -18.44 12.38
CA ALA A 3 -8.24 -17.00 12.63
C ALA A 3 -9.05 -16.38 11.48
N GLY A 4 -10.08 -15.60 11.83
CA GLY A 4 -10.95 -14.94 10.84
C GLY A 4 -12.23 -14.42 11.48
N ILE A 5 -12.72 -13.29 10.97
CA ILE A 5 -14.04 -12.76 11.34
C ILE A 5 -15.09 -13.52 10.50
N PRO A 6 -16.18 -14.03 11.08
CA PRO A 6 -17.27 -14.62 10.32
C PRO A 6 -17.83 -13.61 9.30
N GLN A 7 -17.86 -14.01 8.02
CA GLN A 7 -18.49 -13.20 6.97
C GLN A 7 -20.01 -13.17 7.21
N GLY A 8 -20.62 -11.98 7.16
CA GLY A 8 -22.07 -11.80 7.36
C GLY A 8 -22.50 -11.28 8.74
N GLY A 9 -21.57 -11.03 9.67
CA GLY A 9 -21.87 -10.38 10.94
C GLY A 9 -22.06 -8.86 10.78
N LYS A 10 -23.13 -8.30 11.37
CA LYS A 10 -23.34 -6.82 11.43
C LYS A 10 -22.17 -6.07 12.08
N MET A 11 -21.39 -6.77 12.92
CA MET A 11 -20.22 -6.23 13.63
C MET A 11 -18.91 -6.33 12.84
N SER A 12 -18.87 -7.08 11.74
CA SER A 12 -17.64 -7.35 11.00
C SER A 12 -16.94 -6.07 10.49
N PRO A 13 -17.65 -5.03 9.99
CA PRO A 13 -17.01 -3.77 9.61
C PRO A 13 -16.37 -3.02 10.78
N ILE A 14 -17.01 -3.03 11.96
CA ILE A 14 -16.50 -2.35 13.16
C ILE A 14 -15.23 -3.03 13.65
N LEU A 15 -15.23 -4.36 13.72
CA LEU A 15 -14.06 -5.16 14.11
C LEU A 15 -12.91 -4.97 13.12
N TYR A 16 -13.20 -4.87 11.82
CA TYR A 16 -12.19 -4.56 10.81
C TYR A 16 -11.59 -3.16 11.01
N SER A 17 -12.41 -2.13 11.25
CA SER A 17 -11.92 -0.78 11.54
C SER A 17 -11.01 -0.72 12.76
N LEU A 18 -11.35 -1.45 13.83
CA LEU A 18 -10.49 -1.56 15.01
C LEU A 18 -9.17 -2.27 14.71
N TYR A 19 -9.22 -3.35 13.92
CA TYR A 19 -8.04 -4.12 13.53
C TYR A 19 -7.02 -3.31 12.72
N VAL A 20 -7.49 -2.43 11.83
CA VAL A 20 -6.62 -1.58 11.00
C VAL A 20 -6.31 -0.21 11.61
N ASN A 21 -6.80 0.09 12.81
CA ASN A 21 -6.72 1.44 13.39
C ASN A 21 -5.28 1.93 13.65
N ASP A 22 -4.34 1.01 13.92
CA ASP A 22 -2.92 1.32 14.14
C ASP A 22 -2.07 1.24 12.86
N ILE A 23 -2.69 1.18 11.67
CA ILE A 23 -1.96 1.15 10.40
C ILE A 23 -1.01 2.35 10.29
N PRO A 24 0.28 2.14 9.95
CA PRO A 24 1.25 3.21 9.83
C PRO A 24 0.78 4.30 8.88
N LYS A 25 0.99 5.55 9.27
CA LYS A 25 0.76 6.73 8.44
C LYS A 25 2.06 7.53 8.35
N THR A 26 2.26 8.25 7.25
CA THR A 26 3.41 9.16 7.09
C THR A 26 2.97 10.47 6.44
N HIS A 27 3.65 11.57 6.74
CA HIS A 27 3.34 12.88 6.17
C HIS A 27 3.71 13.03 4.68
N LYS A 28 4.50 12.10 4.12
CA LYS A 28 4.99 12.17 2.73
C LYS A 28 4.10 11.44 1.72
N THR A 29 3.08 10.76 2.23
CA THR A 29 2.22 9.87 1.44
C THR A 29 0.79 9.97 1.92
N LEU A 30 -0.17 9.78 1.02
CA LEU A 30 -1.56 9.59 1.35
C LEU A 30 -1.88 8.09 1.37
N LEU A 31 -2.46 7.61 2.46
CA LEU A 31 -2.95 6.25 2.62
C LEU A 31 -4.49 6.27 2.52
N GLY A 32 -5.05 5.55 1.56
CA GLY A 32 -6.49 5.33 1.42
C GLY A 32 -6.81 3.86 1.64
N MET A 33 -7.89 3.58 2.36
CA MET A 33 -8.35 2.21 2.61
C MET A 33 -9.86 2.16 2.39
N TYR A 34 -10.33 1.11 1.71
CA TYR A 34 -11.75 0.83 1.55
C TYR A 34 -11.95 -0.67 1.47
N ALA A 35 -12.71 -1.24 2.42
CA ALA A 35 -12.83 -2.69 2.57
C ALA A 35 -11.44 -3.36 2.55
N ASP A 36 -11.21 -4.33 1.66
CA ASP A 36 -9.94 -5.03 1.44
C ASP A 36 -8.94 -4.28 0.55
N ASP A 37 -9.34 -3.17 -0.08
CA ASP A 37 -8.48 -2.35 -0.91
C ASP A 37 -7.67 -1.34 -0.09
N THR A 38 -6.38 -1.25 -0.38
CA THR A 38 -5.48 -0.25 0.20
C THR A 38 -4.67 0.43 -0.90
N ALA A 39 -4.75 1.76 -0.96
CA ALA A 39 -4.02 2.60 -1.90
C ALA A 39 -2.98 3.45 -1.17
N LEU A 40 -1.77 3.50 -1.72
CA LEU A 40 -0.69 4.35 -1.23
C LEU A 40 -0.22 5.31 -2.32
N LEU A 41 -0.33 6.61 -2.05
CA LEU A 41 -0.02 7.66 -3.02
C LEU A 41 1.12 8.56 -2.51
N ALA A 42 2.06 8.89 -3.39
CA ALA A 42 3.09 9.89 -3.14
C ALA A 42 3.17 10.89 -4.30
N LYS A 43 3.30 12.18 -3.99
CA LYS A 43 3.35 13.26 -4.98
C LYS A 43 4.57 14.15 -4.76
N ASN A 44 5.42 14.26 -5.77
CA ASN A 44 6.53 15.20 -5.76
C ASN A 44 6.93 15.58 -7.19
N LYS A 45 7.52 16.77 -7.38
CA LYS A 45 8.07 17.19 -8.68
C LYS A 45 9.27 16.32 -9.10
N ASN A 46 10.03 15.79 -8.14
CA ASN A 46 11.20 14.95 -8.35
C ASN A 46 10.91 13.49 -7.95
N HIS A 47 11.04 12.60 -8.93
CA HIS A 47 10.75 11.17 -8.83
C HIS A 47 11.57 10.44 -7.76
N LYS A 48 12.78 10.91 -7.41
CA LYS A 48 13.61 10.31 -6.36
C LYS A 48 12.96 10.47 -4.99
N TYR A 49 12.36 11.64 -4.73
CA TYR A 49 11.62 11.85 -3.48
C TYR A 49 10.33 11.02 -3.44
N THR A 50 9.65 10.85 -4.58
CA THR A 50 8.49 9.94 -4.68
C THR A 50 8.90 8.50 -4.35
N ALA A 51 9.98 7.99 -4.95
CA ALA A 51 10.51 6.65 -4.65
C ALA A 51 10.88 6.51 -3.17
N ALA A 52 11.60 7.48 -2.61
CA ALA A 52 12.01 7.44 -1.21
C ALA A 52 10.80 7.43 -0.27
N ALA A 53 9.80 8.28 -0.52
CA ALA A 53 8.57 8.33 0.29
C ALA A 53 7.79 7.01 0.24
N LEU A 54 7.62 6.44 -0.96
CA LEU A 54 6.94 5.15 -1.13
C LEU A 54 7.70 4.02 -0.43
N ASN A 55 9.00 3.87 -0.69
CA ASN A 55 9.79 2.79 -0.10
C ASN A 55 9.88 2.89 1.43
N GLN A 56 10.00 4.10 1.98
CA GLN A 56 9.99 4.32 3.44
C GLN A 56 8.66 3.92 4.07
N HIS A 57 7.54 4.23 3.43
CA HIS A 57 6.22 3.85 3.95
C HIS A 57 5.95 2.35 3.76
N LEU A 58 6.30 1.78 2.60
CA LEU A 58 6.17 0.34 2.34
C LEU A 58 6.98 -0.51 3.33
N ALA A 59 8.15 -0.05 3.78
CA ALA A 59 8.90 -0.72 4.83
C ALA A 59 8.10 -0.79 6.16
N LYS A 60 7.52 0.34 6.59
CA LYS A 60 6.67 0.37 7.79
C LYS A 60 5.42 -0.50 7.66
N LEU A 61 4.79 -0.48 6.48
CA LEU A 61 3.64 -1.34 6.19
C LEU A 61 4.02 -2.81 6.21
N ASN A 62 5.20 -3.17 5.69
CA ASN A 62 5.69 -4.55 5.74
C ASN A 62 5.87 -5.03 7.19
N ASP A 63 6.47 -4.22 8.06
CA ASP A 63 6.60 -4.55 9.49
C ASP A 63 5.24 -4.70 10.17
N TRP A 64 4.28 -3.83 9.82
CA TRP A 64 2.91 -3.89 10.32
C TRP A 64 2.16 -5.14 9.83
N PHE A 65 2.28 -5.51 8.55
CA PHE A 65 1.69 -6.72 8.00
C PHE A 65 2.24 -7.98 8.71
N LEU A 66 3.54 -8.00 9.01
CA LEU A 66 4.16 -9.08 9.78
C LEU A 66 3.63 -9.14 11.22
N LYS A 67 3.55 -7.99 11.92
CA LYS A 67 2.99 -7.88 13.28
C LYS A 67 1.56 -8.44 13.35
N TRP A 68 0.72 -8.06 12.39
CA TRP A 68 -0.69 -8.44 12.36
C TRP A 68 -0.99 -9.75 11.62
N LYS A 69 0.05 -10.42 11.12
CA LYS A 69 -0.04 -11.69 10.38
C LYS A 69 -0.92 -11.60 9.12
N ILE A 70 -0.86 -10.45 8.44
CA ILE A 70 -1.56 -10.21 7.18
C ILE A 70 -0.68 -10.72 6.04
N ALA A 71 -1.21 -11.67 5.27
CA ALA A 71 -0.52 -12.22 4.12
C ALA A 71 -0.60 -11.25 2.94
N LEU A 72 0.51 -10.57 2.64
CA LEU A 72 0.62 -9.71 1.47
C LEU A 72 1.03 -10.52 0.23
N ASP A 73 0.16 -10.54 -0.77
CA ASP A 73 0.41 -11.11 -2.11
C ASP A 73 0.95 -10.02 -3.05
N VAL A 74 2.26 -10.06 -3.33
CA VAL A 74 2.94 -9.06 -4.16
C VAL A 74 2.46 -9.12 -5.62
N THR A 75 1.94 -10.26 -6.08
CA THR A 75 1.47 -10.43 -7.46
C THR A 75 0.19 -9.64 -7.75
N LYS A 76 -0.56 -9.29 -6.71
CA LYS A 76 -1.80 -8.50 -6.80
C LYS A 76 -1.57 -7.00 -6.66
N ILE A 77 -0.34 -6.56 -6.39
CA ILE A 77 -0.04 -5.15 -6.20
C ILE A 77 0.18 -4.49 -7.55
N GLU A 78 -0.62 -3.45 -7.82
CA GLU A 78 -0.47 -2.64 -9.01
C GLU A 78 0.09 -1.26 -8.65
N ALA A 79 1.07 -0.79 -9.42
CA ALA A 79 1.62 0.56 -9.29
C ALA A 79 1.34 1.36 -10.55
N VAL A 80 0.80 2.57 -10.39
CA VAL A 80 0.50 3.49 -11.48
C VAL A 80 1.26 4.80 -11.29
N TYR A 81 1.93 5.27 -12.34
CA TYR A 81 2.74 6.49 -12.29
C TYR A 81 2.17 7.58 -13.18
N PHE A 82 1.71 8.67 -12.57
CA PHE A 82 1.21 9.85 -13.27
C PHE A 82 2.28 10.95 -13.33
N ALA A 83 2.60 11.43 -14.53
CA ALA A 83 3.51 12.55 -14.74
C ALA A 83 3.10 13.39 -15.95
N LYS A 84 3.33 14.71 -15.89
CA LYS A 84 3.14 15.60 -17.04
C LYS A 84 4.28 15.39 -18.04
N GLY A 85 3.95 14.93 -19.25
CA GLY A 85 4.89 14.62 -20.33
C GLY A 85 5.49 13.21 -20.27
N ARG A 86 6.19 12.78 -21.34
CA ARG A 86 6.88 11.48 -21.41
C ARG A 86 8.15 11.48 -20.54
N ARG A 87 8.01 11.52 -19.21
CA ARG A 87 9.16 11.30 -18.32
C ARG A 87 9.58 9.84 -18.42
N LYS A 88 10.79 9.60 -18.95
CA LYS A 88 11.36 8.24 -19.11
C LYS A 88 11.63 7.52 -17.78
N HIS A 89 11.74 8.26 -16.67
CA HIS A 89 12.27 7.72 -15.41
C HIS A 89 11.15 7.48 -14.40
N LYS A 90 10.65 6.24 -14.39
CA LYS A 90 9.72 5.78 -13.35
C LYS A 90 10.49 5.57 -12.03
N PRO A 91 9.91 5.90 -10.87
CA PRO A 91 10.55 5.65 -9.58
C PRO A 91 10.73 4.14 -9.36
N ILE A 92 11.83 3.73 -8.73
CA ILE A 92 11.99 2.32 -8.34
C ILE A 92 11.31 2.15 -6.98
N VAL A 93 10.29 1.30 -6.93
CA VAL A 93 9.53 0.98 -5.72
C VAL A 93 9.69 -0.50 -5.45
N LYS A 94 10.02 -0.85 -4.21
CA LYS A 94 10.26 -2.22 -3.77
C LYS A 94 9.36 -2.59 -2.61
N ILE A 95 8.88 -3.83 -2.64
CA ILE A 95 8.15 -4.45 -1.55
C ILE A 95 8.66 -5.87 -1.35
N LYS A 96 8.95 -6.28 -0.11
CA LYS A 96 9.60 -7.58 0.17
C LYS A 96 10.83 -7.85 -0.71
N ASN A 97 11.66 -6.83 -0.95
CA ASN A 97 12.81 -6.85 -1.88
C ASN A 97 12.49 -7.10 -3.37
N GLN A 98 11.22 -7.20 -3.76
CA GLN A 98 10.80 -7.31 -5.16
C GLN A 98 10.46 -5.93 -5.71
N THR A 99 10.92 -5.63 -6.93
CA THR A 99 10.57 -4.39 -7.62
C THR A 99 9.15 -4.49 -8.18
N ILE A 100 8.30 -3.51 -7.88
CA ILE A 100 6.93 -3.47 -8.42
C ILE A 100 6.97 -2.92 -9.85
N THR A 101 6.32 -3.63 -10.76
CA THR A 101 6.17 -3.20 -12.16
C THR A 101 5.10 -2.13 -12.29
N TRP A 102 5.38 -1.10 -13.09
CA TRP A 102 4.46 0.02 -13.30
C TRP A 102 3.49 -0.24 -14.46
N SER A 103 2.19 -0.25 -14.18
CA SER A 103 1.10 -0.25 -15.16
C SER A 103 0.81 1.15 -15.72
N GLN A 104 0.13 1.23 -16.86
CA GLN A 104 -0.37 2.48 -17.43
C GLN A 104 -1.72 2.91 -16.82
N GLN A 105 -2.47 1.96 -16.25
CA GLN A 105 -3.79 2.16 -15.66
C GLN A 105 -3.94 1.28 -14.42
N ALA A 106 -4.74 1.73 -13.45
CA ALA A 106 -5.22 0.85 -12.38
C ALA A 106 -6.37 0.01 -12.95
N LYS A 107 -6.46 -1.26 -12.57
CA LYS A 107 -7.65 -2.08 -12.84
C LYS A 107 -8.88 -1.61 -12.07
#